data_AF-A0AAU5Q8H2-F1
#
_entry.id   AF-A0AAU5Q8H2-F1
#
_cell.length_a   1.000
_cell.length_b   1.000
_cell.length_c   1.000
_cell.angle_alpha   90.00
_cell.angle_beta   90.00
_cell.angle_gamma   90.00
#
_symmetry.space_group_name_H-M   'P 1'
#
loop_
_entity.id
_entity.type
_entity.pdbx_description
1 polymer ?
#
loop_
_entity_poly.entity_id
_entity_poly.type
_entity_poly.pdbx_seq_one_letter_code
_entity_poly.pdbx_strand_id
1 'polypeptide(L)'
;MTAAKRPSTTSANVHSPSSFLAAAAALAVIDDALRHAQHEAPDAAGPGPEQALASLVLLRQVREQLAGWETGLIETAREAGASWADLARPLGVASRQAAERRYLRGRPGAVGTTGEQRVTATRQARAAERATVTWARANAADLRRLAGQITALAHLTPEARSAQAALHAALGATDAAELIAPLTGMRPYLDAHHTDLVTCMDALDDRLTLTAADDA
;
A
#
# COMPACT_ATOMS: atom_id res chain seq x y z
N MET A 1 29.27 -43.38 9.96
CA MET A 1 28.83 -42.83 8.65
C MET A 1 27.46 -43.43 8.40
N THR A 2 26.34 -42.72 8.31
CA THR A 2 26.06 -41.45 7.61
C THR A 2 24.77 -40.88 8.21
N ALA A 3 24.77 -39.63 8.71
CA ALA A 3 23.57 -38.97 9.22
C ALA A 3 22.93 -38.11 8.11
N ALA A 4 21.61 -38.23 7.97
CA ALA A 4 20.80 -37.65 6.92
C ALA A 4 20.85 -36.11 6.89
N LYS A 5 21.04 -35.60 5.67
CA LYS A 5 21.01 -34.20 5.27
C LYS A 5 19.60 -33.63 5.46
N ARG A 6 19.44 -32.64 6.34
CA ARG A 6 18.19 -31.84 6.43
C ARG A 6 18.10 -30.90 5.21
N PRO A 7 16.92 -30.73 4.60
CA PRO A 7 16.75 -29.74 3.54
C PRO A 7 16.77 -28.33 4.14
N SER A 8 17.66 -27.48 3.63
CA SER A 8 17.68 -26.05 3.91
C SER A 8 16.38 -25.43 3.42
N THR A 9 15.60 -24.82 4.31
CA THR A 9 14.47 -23.98 3.94
C THR A 9 14.99 -22.67 3.36
N THR A 10 15.10 -22.62 2.04
CA THR A 10 15.13 -21.38 1.26
C THR A 10 13.82 -20.65 1.51
N SER A 11 13.81 -19.75 2.50
CA SER A 11 12.76 -18.73 2.59
C SER A 11 13.13 -17.62 1.63
N ALA A 12 12.47 -17.66 0.47
CA ALA A 12 12.45 -16.56 -0.49
C ALA A 12 11.79 -15.34 0.18
N ASN A 13 12.61 -14.39 0.63
CA ASN A 13 12.15 -13.05 0.96
C ASN A 13 12.41 -12.16 -0.27
N VAL A 14 11.37 -11.90 -1.06
CA VAL A 14 11.48 -11.42 -2.45
C VAL A 14 11.57 -9.90 -2.56
N HIS A 15 11.68 -9.11 -1.48
CA HIS A 15 11.70 -7.63 -1.59
C HIS A 15 12.81 -6.91 -0.82
N SER A 16 14.08 -7.12 -1.18
CA SER A 16 15.15 -6.11 -1.00
C SER A 16 16.28 -6.41 -1.98
N PRO A 17 16.57 -5.53 -2.97
CA PRO A 17 17.86 -4.85 -2.93
C PRO A 17 17.90 -3.52 -3.73
N SER A 18 17.98 -2.39 -3.06
CA SER A 18 19.19 -1.60 -3.29
C SER A 18 20.27 -2.32 -2.49
N SER A 19 21.32 -2.84 -3.11
CA SER A 19 22.42 -3.45 -2.35
C SER A 19 22.84 -2.47 -1.23
N PHE A 20 23.23 -2.96 -0.06
CA PHE A 20 23.67 -2.10 1.04
C PHE A 20 24.63 -0.99 0.56
N LEU A 21 25.54 -1.36 -0.36
CA LEU A 21 26.47 -0.44 -1.01
C LEU A 21 25.80 0.62 -1.89
N ALA A 22 24.76 0.27 -2.65
CA ALA A 22 23.98 1.23 -3.43
C ALA A 22 23.20 2.20 -2.52
N ALA A 23 22.60 1.70 -1.44
CA ALA A 23 21.92 2.55 -0.46
C ALA A 23 22.91 3.48 0.26
N ALA A 24 24.07 2.97 0.67
CA ALA A 24 25.13 3.76 1.29
C ALA A 24 25.69 4.84 0.35
N ALA A 25 25.90 4.50 -0.94
CA ALA A 25 26.33 5.46 -1.95
C ALA A 25 25.28 6.55 -2.20
N ALA A 26 24.00 6.17 -2.32
CA ALA A 26 22.90 7.11 -2.48
C ALA A 26 22.76 8.05 -1.27
N LEU A 27 22.89 7.53 -0.05
CA LEU A 27 22.89 8.35 1.18
C LEU A 27 24.05 9.35 1.19
N ALA A 28 25.25 8.97 0.73
CA ALA A 28 26.38 9.89 0.63
C ALA A 28 26.13 11.03 -0.37
N VAL A 29 25.50 10.72 -1.52
CA VAL A 29 25.12 11.74 -2.52
C VAL A 29 24.04 12.68 -1.99
N ILE A 30 23.03 12.14 -1.29
CA ILE A 30 21.98 12.95 -0.67
C ILE A 30 22.59 13.89 0.38
N ASP A 31 23.49 13.39 1.23
CA ASP A 31 24.15 14.17 2.27
C ASP A 31 25.04 15.28 1.69
N ASP A 32 25.73 15.02 0.57
CA ASP A 32 26.49 16.05 -0.16
C ASP A 32 25.58 17.11 -0.76
N ALA A 33 24.47 16.71 -1.41
CA ALA A 33 23.49 17.62 -1.95
C ALA A 33 22.83 18.49 -0.87
N LEU A 34 22.51 17.91 0.29
CA LEU A 34 21.97 18.64 1.44
C LEU A 34 22.97 19.66 2.01
N ARG A 35 24.26 19.30 2.07
CA ARG A 35 25.32 20.22 2.48
C ARG A 35 25.48 21.35 1.48
N HIS A 36 25.42 21.07 0.18
CA HIS A 36 25.47 22.10 -0.86
C HIS A 36 24.30 23.09 -0.72
N ALA A 37 23.07 22.59 -0.60
CA ALA A 37 21.86 23.40 -0.44
C ALA A 37 21.88 24.28 0.82
N GLN A 38 22.52 23.84 1.91
CA GLN A 38 22.68 24.65 3.13
C GLN A 38 23.62 25.85 2.96
N HIS A 39 24.54 25.78 1.99
CA HIS A 39 25.50 26.85 1.71
C HIS A 39 25.06 27.75 0.55
N GLU A 40 23.96 27.41 -0.12
CA GLU A 40 23.40 28.17 -1.22
C GLU A 40 22.68 29.42 -0.68
N ALA A 41 22.91 30.57 -1.30
CA ALA A 41 22.27 31.81 -0.90
C ALA A 41 20.77 31.76 -1.25
N PRO A 42 19.86 32.26 -0.39
CA PRO A 42 18.44 32.26 -0.69
C PRO A 42 18.16 33.05 -1.96
N ASP A 43 17.37 32.46 -2.85
CA ASP A 43 17.04 33.05 -4.13
C ASP A 43 16.21 34.33 -3.94
N ALA A 44 16.47 35.35 -4.75
CA ALA A 44 15.85 36.68 -4.58
C ALA A 44 14.35 36.68 -4.90
N ALA A 45 13.88 35.69 -5.68
CA ALA A 45 12.48 35.42 -5.96
C ALA A 45 12.06 34.12 -5.27
N GLY A 46 11.10 34.20 -4.35
CA GLY A 46 10.57 33.03 -3.66
C GLY A 46 9.84 32.07 -4.62
N PRO A 47 9.76 30.77 -4.28
CA PRO A 47 9.13 29.77 -5.13
C PRO A 47 7.63 30.05 -5.32
N GLY A 48 7.11 29.78 -6.52
CA GLY A 48 5.68 29.77 -6.78
C GLY A 48 4.95 28.64 -6.03
N PRO A 49 3.62 28.74 -5.84
CA PRO A 49 2.84 27.78 -5.06
C PRO A 49 2.92 26.34 -5.60
N GLU A 50 2.91 26.17 -6.93
CA GLU A 50 3.04 24.85 -7.56
C GLU A 50 4.41 24.21 -7.28
N GLN A 51 5.47 25.01 -7.29
CA GLN A 51 6.83 24.54 -7.01
C GLN A 51 6.99 24.13 -5.55
N ALA A 52 6.39 24.88 -4.62
CA ALA A 52 6.36 24.51 -3.20
C ALA A 52 5.61 23.19 -2.96
N LEU A 53 4.47 22.99 -3.63
CA LEU A 53 3.72 21.73 -3.53
C LEU A 53 4.48 20.55 -4.14
N ALA A 54 5.13 20.73 -5.29
CA ALA A 54 5.98 19.72 -5.91
C ALA A 54 7.15 19.33 -5.00
N SER A 55 7.78 20.30 -4.33
CA SER A 55 8.83 20.04 -3.33
C SER A 55 8.33 19.22 -2.13
N LEU A 56 7.08 19.43 -1.68
CA LEU A 56 6.49 18.65 -0.59
C LEU A 56 6.21 17.19 -1.01
N VAL A 57 5.75 16.96 -2.25
CA VAL A 57 5.56 15.61 -2.79
C VAL A 57 6.90 14.88 -2.88
N LEU A 58 7.93 15.54 -3.41
CA LEU A 58 9.28 14.98 -3.51
C LEU A 58 9.87 14.66 -2.12
N LEU A 59 9.68 15.55 -1.14
CA LEU A 59 10.09 15.31 0.24
C LEU A 59 9.40 14.08 0.85
N ARG A 60 8.11 13.88 0.60
CA ARG A 60 7.37 12.69 1.05
C ARG A 60 7.97 11.42 0.45
N GLN A 61 8.16 11.39 -0.87
CA GLN A 61 8.73 10.24 -1.57
C GLN A 61 10.13 9.89 -1.07
N VAL A 62 11.00 10.89 -0.87
CA VAL A 62 12.34 10.67 -0.32
C VAL A 62 12.27 10.09 1.10
N ARG A 63 11.37 10.59 1.95
CA ARG A 63 11.19 10.03 3.32
C ARG A 63 10.73 8.58 3.30
N GLU A 64 9.84 8.21 2.39
CA GLU A 64 9.37 6.82 2.23
C GLU A 64 10.51 5.90 1.78
N GLN A 65 11.32 6.32 0.80
CA GLN A 65 12.48 5.55 0.35
C GLN A 65 13.52 5.37 1.48
N LEU A 66 13.83 6.45 2.21
CA LEU A 66 14.76 6.41 3.34
C LEU A 66 14.25 5.52 4.48
N ALA A 67 12.95 5.55 4.77
CA ALA A 67 12.34 4.66 5.76
C ALA A 67 12.44 3.19 5.35
N GLY A 68 12.31 2.88 4.05
CA GLY A 68 12.52 1.54 3.50
C GLY A 68 13.97 1.05 3.67
N TRP A 69 14.95 1.94 3.53
CA TRP A 69 16.37 1.58 3.71
C TRP A 69 16.77 1.40 5.17
N GLU A 70 16.15 2.12 6.11
CA GLU A 70 16.49 2.07 7.54
C GLU A 70 16.45 0.64 8.10
N THR A 71 15.39 -0.13 7.82
CA THR A 71 15.27 -1.53 8.27
C THR A 71 16.37 -2.42 7.68
N GLY A 72 16.66 -2.30 6.38
CA GLY A 72 17.70 -3.09 5.72
C GLY A 72 19.13 -2.74 6.19
N LEU A 73 19.39 -1.47 6.52
CA LEU A 73 20.66 -1.03 7.11
C LEU A 73 20.84 -1.57 8.54
N ILE A 74 19.76 -1.58 9.34
CA ILE A 74 19.77 -2.18 10.68
C ILE A 74 20.04 -3.68 10.58
N GLU A 75 19.35 -4.40 9.70
CA GLU A 75 19.55 -5.84 9.48
C GLU A 75 20.99 -6.15 9.07
N THR A 76 21.53 -5.41 8.10
CA THR A 76 22.92 -5.56 7.64
C THR A 76 23.92 -5.33 8.79
N ALA A 77 23.70 -4.29 9.61
CA ALA A 77 24.56 -4.03 10.77
C ALA A 77 24.45 -5.13 11.85
N ARG A 78 23.24 -5.69 12.05
CA ARG A 78 23.01 -6.81 12.97
C ARG A 78 23.69 -8.10 12.48
N GLU A 79 23.67 -8.37 11.18
CA GLU A 79 24.38 -9.49 10.54
C GLU A 79 25.90 -9.34 10.66
N ALA A 80 26.41 -8.11 10.59
CA ALA A 80 27.81 -7.78 10.84
C ALA A 80 28.20 -7.82 12.34
N GLY A 81 27.26 -8.12 13.24
CA GLY A 81 27.51 -8.32 14.67
C GLY A 81 27.25 -7.10 15.57
N ALA A 82 26.74 -5.98 15.05
CA ALA A 82 26.43 -4.81 15.87
C ALA A 82 25.32 -5.13 16.88
N SER A 83 25.49 -4.77 18.15
CA SER A 83 24.44 -4.92 19.16
C SER A 83 23.41 -3.78 19.06
N TRP A 84 22.23 -3.97 19.64
CA TRP A 84 21.24 -2.89 19.76
C TRP A 84 21.77 -1.66 20.54
N ALA A 85 22.76 -1.84 21.41
CA ALA A 85 23.40 -0.73 22.09
C ALA A 85 24.30 0.06 21.14
N ASP A 86 25.01 -0.62 20.24
CA ASP A 86 25.86 0.00 19.22
C ASP A 86 25.02 0.77 18.18
N LEU A 87 23.81 0.29 17.89
CA LEU A 87 22.86 0.93 16.98
C LEU A 87 22.14 2.15 17.57
N ALA A 88 22.11 2.30 18.90
CA ALA A 88 21.36 3.39 19.53
C ALA A 88 21.88 4.78 19.11
N ARG A 89 23.21 4.97 19.13
CA ARG A 89 23.83 6.24 18.76
C ARG A 89 23.63 6.56 17.25
N PRO A 90 23.91 5.66 16.29
CA PRO A 90 23.65 5.92 14.88
C PRO A 90 22.18 6.18 14.53
N LEU A 91 21.24 5.55 15.22
CA LEU A 91 19.80 5.77 15.00
C LEU A 91 19.25 7.04 15.69
N GLY A 92 20.10 7.79 16.40
CA GLY A 92 19.73 9.01 17.10
C GLY A 92 18.82 8.78 18.31
N VAL A 93 18.87 7.60 18.92
CA VAL A 93 18.02 7.24 20.07
C VAL A 93 18.82 7.07 21.34
N ALA A 94 18.20 7.40 22.48
CA ALA A 94 18.89 7.45 23.77
C ALA A 94 19.23 6.08 24.37
N SER A 95 18.63 4.98 23.89
CA SER A 95 18.80 3.67 24.51
C SER A 95 18.68 2.51 23.53
N ARG A 96 19.22 1.36 23.96
CA ARG A 96 19.09 0.06 23.29
C ARG A 96 17.63 -0.29 23.00
N GLN A 97 16.75 -0.15 24.00
CA GLN A 97 15.33 -0.46 23.84
C GLN A 97 14.64 0.47 22.85
N ALA A 98 15.06 1.75 22.79
CA ALA A 98 14.52 2.68 21.81
C ALA A 98 14.94 2.31 20.38
N ALA A 99 16.16 1.81 20.18
CA ALA A 99 16.64 1.30 18.90
C ALA A 99 15.84 0.06 18.45
N GLU A 100 15.69 -0.90 19.34
CA GLU A 100 14.91 -2.12 19.09
C GLU A 100 13.44 -1.81 18.76
N ARG A 101 12.80 -0.92 19.53
CA ARG A 101 11.41 -0.50 19.28
C ARG A 101 11.26 0.24 17.95
N ARG A 102 12.26 1.01 17.52
CA ARG A 102 12.26 1.71 16.22
C ARG A 102 12.34 0.71 15.06
N TYR A 103 13.25 -0.26 15.14
CA TYR A 103 13.34 -1.36 14.19
C TYR A 103 12.03 -2.18 14.10
N LEU A 104 11.44 -2.53 15.24
CA LEU A 104 10.19 -3.31 15.27
C LEU A 104 8.99 -2.56 14.66
N ARG A 105 8.97 -1.22 14.69
CA ARG A 105 7.95 -0.42 14.00
C ARG A 105 8.12 -0.40 12.48
N GLY A 106 9.36 -0.46 12.01
CA GLY A 106 9.71 -0.38 10.59
C GLY A 106 9.71 -1.72 9.86
N ARG A 107 9.46 -2.85 10.55
CA ARG A 107 9.47 -4.18 9.96
C ARG A 107 8.17 -4.45 9.19
N PRO A 108 8.22 -4.63 7.86
CA PRO A 108 7.07 -5.13 7.12
C PRO A 108 6.90 -6.62 7.50
N GLY A 109 5.88 -6.93 8.31
CA GLY A 109 5.42 -8.32 8.48
C GLY A 109 5.86 -9.10 9.73
N ALA A 110 6.19 -8.49 10.87
CA ALA A 110 6.27 -9.22 12.14
C ALA A 110 5.03 -9.01 13.00
N VAL A 111 4.12 -9.99 12.94
CA VAL A 111 2.85 -10.05 13.67
C VAL A 111 3.07 -10.15 15.18
N GLY A 112 2.41 -9.26 15.94
CA GLY A 112 1.94 -9.53 17.31
C GLY A 112 2.69 -8.81 18.44
N THR A 113 2.14 -7.69 18.93
CA THR A 113 1.75 -7.44 20.35
C THR A 113 1.71 -5.93 20.65
N THR A 114 0.53 -5.32 20.62
CA THR A 114 0.10 -4.27 21.57
C THR A 114 -1.41 -4.08 21.42
N GLY A 115 -2.13 -3.88 22.53
CA GLY A 115 -3.58 -3.62 22.53
C GLY A 115 -3.95 -2.39 21.69
N GLU A 116 -3.07 -1.39 21.62
CA GLU A 116 -3.23 -0.21 20.76
C GLU A 116 -3.27 -0.57 19.28
N GLN A 117 -2.44 -1.48 18.79
CA GLN A 117 -2.46 -1.87 17.37
C GLN A 117 -3.71 -2.66 17.00
N ARG A 118 -4.29 -3.46 17.92
CA ARG A 118 -5.62 -4.07 17.68
C ARG A 118 -6.70 -2.99 17.55
N VAL A 119 -6.63 -1.97 18.39
CA VAL A 119 -7.56 -0.83 18.32
C VAL A 119 -7.34 -0.04 17.04
N THR A 120 -6.09 0.23 16.64
CA THR A 120 -5.76 0.94 15.40
C THR A 120 -6.15 0.14 14.16
N ALA A 121 -5.85 -1.15 14.09
CA ALA A 121 -6.27 -2.02 12.99
C ALA A 121 -7.80 -2.11 12.89
N THR A 122 -8.49 -2.19 14.04
CA THR A 122 -9.96 -2.16 14.06
C THR A 122 -10.49 -0.78 13.61
N ARG A 123 -9.82 0.32 14.01
CA ARG A 123 -10.18 1.67 13.58
C ARG A 123 -9.94 1.88 12.09
N GLN A 124 -8.82 1.40 11.56
CA GLN A 124 -8.46 1.45 10.14
C GLN A 124 -9.41 0.57 9.32
N ALA A 125 -9.70 -0.66 9.75
CA ALA A 125 -10.69 -1.51 9.09
C ALA A 125 -12.08 -0.84 9.04
N ARG A 126 -12.50 -0.22 10.15
CA ARG A 126 -13.75 0.56 10.18
C ARG A 126 -13.68 1.84 9.35
N ALA A 127 -12.51 2.46 9.22
CA ALA A 127 -12.32 3.65 8.39
C ALA A 127 -12.38 3.28 6.90
N ALA A 128 -11.69 2.22 6.50
CA ALA A 128 -11.77 1.65 5.16
C ALA A 128 -13.21 1.26 4.80
N GLU A 129 -13.93 0.59 5.70
CA GLU A 129 -15.36 0.27 5.51
C GLU A 129 -16.21 1.53 5.27
N ARG A 130 -16.01 2.59 6.07
CA ARG A 130 -16.73 3.85 5.89
C ARG A 130 -16.35 4.57 4.59
N ALA A 131 -15.08 4.50 4.19
CA ALA A 131 -14.60 5.07 2.93
C ALA A 131 -15.26 4.36 1.74
N THR A 132 -15.27 3.02 1.74
CA THR A 132 -15.97 2.21 0.72
C THR A 132 -17.45 2.57 0.63
N VAL A 133 -18.15 2.66 1.76
CA VAL A 133 -19.58 3.05 1.78
C VAL A 133 -19.79 4.46 1.23
N THR A 134 -18.92 5.41 1.62
CA THR A 134 -19.02 6.81 1.16
C THR A 134 -18.78 6.92 -0.34
N TRP A 135 -17.74 6.25 -0.84
CA TRP A 135 -17.44 6.16 -2.27
C TRP A 135 -18.60 5.51 -3.03
N ALA A 136 -19.15 4.41 -2.52
CA ALA A 136 -20.25 3.70 -3.19
C ALA A 136 -21.49 4.59 -3.33
N ARG A 137 -21.78 5.39 -2.30
CA ARG A 137 -22.88 6.36 -2.34
C ARG A 137 -22.61 7.49 -3.34
N ALA A 138 -21.38 7.99 -3.41
CA ALA A 138 -20.99 9.00 -4.40
C ALA A 138 -21.05 8.46 -5.84
N ASN A 139 -20.76 7.17 -6.05
CA ASN A 139 -20.74 6.51 -7.35
C ASN A 139 -22.00 5.65 -7.62
N ALA A 140 -23.06 5.87 -6.85
CA ALA A 140 -24.22 4.98 -6.80
C ALA A 140 -24.97 4.85 -8.14
N ALA A 141 -25.00 5.92 -8.94
CA ALA A 141 -25.61 5.92 -10.26
C ALA A 141 -24.83 5.03 -11.24
N ASP A 142 -23.50 5.12 -11.23
CA ASP A 142 -22.62 4.32 -12.08
C ASP A 142 -22.70 2.83 -11.72
N LEU A 143 -22.67 2.51 -10.42
CA LEU A 143 -22.80 1.14 -9.93
C LEU A 143 -24.12 0.51 -10.35
N ARG A 144 -25.24 1.23 -10.20
CA ARG A 144 -26.57 0.74 -10.62
C ARG A 144 -26.70 0.62 -12.14
N ARG A 145 -26.13 1.57 -12.90
CA ARG A 145 -26.13 1.51 -14.37
C ARG A 145 -25.42 0.25 -14.86
N LEU A 146 -24.23 -0.03 -14.35
CA LEU A 146 -23.48 -1.24 -14.74
C LEU A 146 -24.19 -2.52 -14.30
N ALA A 147 -24.71 -2.56 -13.08
CA ALA A 147 -25.48 -3.70 -12.61
C ALA A 147 -26.72 -3.96 -13.48
N GLY A 148 -27.43 -2.91 -13.90
CA GLY A 148 -28.54 -3.00 -14.85
C GLY A 148 -28.10 -3.53 -16.22
N GLN A 149 -26.97 -3.07 -16.75
CA GLN A 149 -26.44 -3.53 -18.03
C GLN A 149 -26.05 -5.02 -17.99
N ILE A 150 -25.35 -5.44 -16.93
CA ILE A 150 -24.92 -6.83 -16.77
C ILE A 150 -26.11 -7.77 -16.55
N THR A 151 -27.12 -7.34 -15.78
CA THR A 151 -28.32 -8.16 -15.55
C THR A 151 -29.19 -8.32 -16.80
N ALA A 152 -29.11 -7.38 -17.75
CA ALA A 152 -29.80 -7.47 -19.04
C ALA A 152 -29.12 -8.39 -20.07
N LEU A 153 -27.92 -8.94 -19.78
CA LEU A 153 -27.24 -9.87 -20.67
C LEU A 153 -28.00 -11.21 -20.75
N ALA A 154 -28.47 -11.55 -21.95
CA ALA A 154 -29.26 -12.76 -22.21
C ALA A 154 -28.40 -14.01 -22.52
N HIS A 155 -27.11 -13.83 -22.83
CA HIS A 155 -26.22 -14.87 -23.34
C HIS A 155 -25.02 -15.12 -22.43
N LEU A 156 -25.26 -15.30 -21.13
CA LEU A 156 -24.22 -15.67 -20.17
C LEU A 156 -24.13 -17.19 -20.02
N THR A 157 -22.96 -17.68 -19.60
CA THR A 157 -22.74 -19.11 -19.34
C THR A 157 -23.64 -19.61 -18.21
N PRO A 158 -23.99 -20.91 -18.18
CA PRO A 158 -24.78 -21.50 -17.09
C PRO A 158 -24.26 -21.22 -15.68
N GLU A 159 -22.94 -21.16 -15.53
CA GLU A 159 -22.22 -20.92 -14.29
C GLU A 159 -22.36 -19.47 -13.81
N ALA A 160 -22.60 -18.52 -14.72
CA ALA A 160 -22.78 -17.11 -14.41
C ALA A 160 -24.16 -16.76 -13.86
N ARG A 161 -25.16 -17.65 -14.03
CA ARG A 161 -26.55 -17.37 -13.65
C ARG A 161 -26.74 -17.12 -12.15
N SER A 162 -25.99 -17.81 -11.30
CA SER A 162 -26.04 -17.60 -9.85
C SER A 162 -25.48 -16.22 -9.46
N ALA A 163 -24.36 -15.82 -10.06
CA ALA A 163 -23.75 -14.51 -9.86
C ALA A 163 -24.64 -13.38 -10.43
N GLN A 164 -25.26 -13.59 -11.60
CA GLN A 164 -26.21 -12.64 -12.19
C GLN A 164 -27.47 -12.48 -11.33
N ALA A 165 -27.99 -13.57 -10.75
CA ALA A 165 -29.11 -13.51 -9.82
C ALA A 165 -28.76 -12.76 -8.53
N ALA A 166 -27.55 -12.96 -7.99
CA ALA A 166 -27.06 -12.22 -6.83
C ALA A 166 -26.92 -10.71 -7.13
N LEU A 167 -26.40 -10.36 -8.32
CA LEU A 167 -26.33 -8.97 -8.78
C LEU A 167 -27.72 -8.36 -8.98
N HIS A 168 -28.66 -9.12 -9.53
CA HIS A 168 -30.05 -8.67 -9.69
C HIS A 168 -30.74 -8.44 -8.34
N ALA A 169 -30.50 -9.30 -7.35
CA ALA A 169 -31.01 -9.07 -5.99
C ALA A 169 -30.41 -7.81 -5.36
N ALA A 170 -29.10 -7.58 -5.54
CA ALA A 170 -28.40 -6.41 -5.01
C ALA A 170 -28.84 -5.08 -5.65
N LEU A 171 -29.43 -5.08 -6.85
CA LEU A 171 -30.05 -3.88 -7.44
C LEU A 171 -31.19 -3.32 -6.59
N GLY A 172 -31.87 -4.18 -5.82
CA GLY A 172 -32.92 -3.80 -4.88
C GLY A 172 -32.40 -3.33 -3.51
N ALA A 173 -31.09 -3.39 -3.28
CA ALA A 173 -30.49 -2.98 -2.02
C ALA A 173 -30.64 -1.48 -1.75
N THR A 174 -30.78 -1.14 -0.47
CA THR A 174 -30.92 0.27 -0.05
C THR A 174 -29.59 1.01 -0.21
N ASP A 175 -28.47 0.37 0.11
CA ASP A 175 -27.14 0.96 -0.03
C ASP A 175 -26.46 0.50 -1.33
N ALA A 176 -25.83 1.44 -2.03
CA ALA A 176 -25.07 1.13 -3.24
C ALA A 176 -23.77 0.36 -2.95
N ALA A 177 -23.28 0.38 -1.70
CA ALA A 177 -22.13 -0.44 -1.29
C ALA A 177 -22.38 -1.95 -1.49
N GLU A 178 -23.63 -2.38 -1.38
CA GLU A 178 -24.03 -3.78 -1.56
C GLU A 178 -23.87 -4.25 -3.02
N LEU A 179 -23.71 -3.34 -3.99
CA LEU A 179 -23.48 -3.67 -5.40
C LEU A 179 -22.03 -4.02 -5.71
N ILE A 180 -21.06 -3.62 -4.85
CA ILE A 180 -19.63 -3.79 -5.14
C ILE A 180 -19.27 -5.28 -5.27
N ALA A 181 -19.57 -6.09 -4.24
CA ALA A 181 -19.19 -7.50 -4.25
C ALA A 181 -19.87 -8.30 -5.38
N PRO A 182 -21.17 -8.15 -5.65
CA PRO A 182 -21.82 -8.81 -6.79
C PRO A 182 -21.30 -8.36 -8.16
N LEU A 183 -20.94 -7.09 -8.33
CA LEU A 183 -20.30 -6.60 -9.56
C LEU A 183 -18.93 -7.24 -9.76
N THR A 184 -18.06 -7.25 -8.75
CA THR A 184 -16.76 -7.92 -8.82
C THR A 184 -16.91 -9.41 -9.10
N GLY A 185 -17.92 -10.06 -8.50
CA GLY A 185 -18.25 -11.47 -8.72
C GLY A 185 -18.69 -11.81 -10.14
N MET A 186 -19.14 -10.83 -10.94
CA MET A 186 -19.50 -11.04 -12.35
C MET A 186 -18.29 -11.03 -13.29
N ARG A 187 -17.16 -10.45 -12.88
CA ARG A 187 -15.98 -10.24 -13.74
C ARG A 187 -15.43 -11.52 -14.39
N PRO A 188 -15.35 -12.68 -13.71
CA PRO A 188 -14.87 -13.93 -14.34
C PRO A 188 -15.77 -14.47 -15.45
N TYR A 189 -17.01 -13.98 -15.55
CA TYR A 189 -18.01 -14.45 -16.51
C TYR A 189 -18.21 -13.51 -17.71
N LEU A 190 -17.52 -12.37 -17.71
CA LEU A 190 -17.53 -11.43 -18.84
C LEU A 190 -16.39 -11.80 -19.79
N ASP A 191 -16.74 -12.15 -21.02
CA ASP A 191 -15.80 -12.56 -22.07
C ASP A 191 -15.43 -11.37 -23.00
N ALA A 192 -14.70 -11.68 -24.08
CA ALA A 192 -14.28 -10.71 -25.08
C ALA A 192 -15.42 -9.99 -25.82
N HIS A 193 -16.67 -10.47 -25.73
CA HIS A 193 -17.83 -9.76 -26.28
C HIS A 193 -18.30 -8.61 -25.36
N HIS A 194 -17.79 -8.55 -24.13
CA HIS A 194 -18.19 -7.60 -23.09
C HIS A 194 -17.04 -6.66 -22.68
N THR A 195 -16.05 -6.42 -23.56
CA THR A 195 -14.84 -5.62 -23.26
C THR A 195 -15.16 -4.21 -22.75
N ASP A 196 -16.20 -3.56 -23.27
CA ASP A 196 -16.61 -2.23 -22.81
C ASP A 196 -17.11 -2.23 -21.36
N LEU A 197 -17.80 -3.30 -20.95
CA LEU A 197 -18.28 -3.48 -19.57
C LEU A 197 -17.12 -3.76 -18.61
N VAL A 198 -16.18 -4.62 -19.04
CA VAL A 198 -14.96 -4.89 -18.26
C VAL A 198 -14.16 -3.60 -18.08
N THR A 199 -13.95 -2.82 -19.14
CA THR A 199 -13.23 -1.54 -19.07
C THR A 199 -13.92 -0.54 -18.11
N CYS A 200 -15.26 -0.47 -18.14
CA CYS A 200 -16.00 0.38 -17.20
C CYS A 200 -15.90 -0.09 -15.75
N MET A 201 -15.89 -1.41 -15.52
CA MET A 201 -15.68 -1.98 -14.18
C MET A 201 -14.27 -1.70 -13.67
N ASP A 202 -13.26 -1.81 -14.53
CA ASP A 202 -11.86 -1.57 -14.20
C ASP A 202 -11.63 -0.09 -13.84
N ALA A 203 -12.20 0.82 -14.63
CA ALA A 203 -12.16 2.25 -14.34
C ALA A 203 -12.91 2.64 -13.03
N LEU A 204 -13.86 1.82 -12.56
CA LEU A 204 -14.49 2.02 -11.24
C LEU A 204 -13.61 1.47 -10.11
N ASP A 205 -12.97 0.33 -10.33
CA ASP A 205 -12.06 -0.28 -9.36
C ASP A 205 -10.82 0.62 -9.13
N ASP A 206 -10.29 1.22 -10.21
CA ASP A 206 -9.23 2.23 -10.16
C ASP A 206 -9.67 3.47 -9.35
N ARG A 207 -10.93 3.92 -9.51
CA ARG A 207 -11.48 5.03 -8.72
C ARG A 207 -11.64 4.68 -7.25
N LEU A 208 -12.07 3.45 -6.93
CA LEU A 208 -12.21 2.98 -5.55
C LEU A 208 -10.84 2.91 -4.86
N THR A 209 -9.84 2.35 -5.53
CA THR A 209 -8.46 2.22 -5.01
C THR A 209 -7.79 3.58 -4.83
N LEU A 210 -8.03 4.55 -5.72
CA LEU A 210 -7.55 5.93 -5.56
C LEU A 210 -8.12 6.60 -4.30
N THR A 211 -9.42 6.46 -4.05
CA THR A 211 -10.04 7.05 -2.83
C THR A 211 -9.58 6.37 -1.54
N ALA A 212 -9.29 5.07 -1.59
CA ALA A 212 -8.71 4.36 -0.44
C ALA A 212 -7.27 4.80 -0.13
N ALA A 213 -6.55 5.36 -1.11
CA ALA A 213 -5.20 5.92 -0.93
C ALA A 213 -5.22 7.36 -0.40
N ASP A 214 -6.27 8.13 -0.68
CA ASP A 214 -6.42 9.52 -0.17
C ASP A 214 -6.88 9.58 1.30
N ASP A 215 -7.59 8.54 1.78
CA ASP A 215 -8.12 8.43 3.15
C ASP A 215 -7.18 7.69 4.14
N ALA A 216 -6.03 7.19 3.69
CA ALA A 216 -5.07 6.40 4.46
C ALA A 216 -3.85 7.20 4.97
#